data_AF-A0A9C9JTH5-F1
#
_entry.id   AF-A0A9C9JTH5-F1
#
_cell.length_a   1.000
_cell.length_b   1.000
_cell.length_c   1.000
_cell.angle_alpha   90.00
_cell.angle_beta   90.00
_cell.angle_gamma   90.00
#
_symmetry.space_group_name_H-M   'P 1'
#
loop_
_entity.id
_entity.type
_entity.pdbx_description
1 polymer ?
#
loop_
_entity_poly.entity_id
_entity_poly.type
_entity_poly.pdbx_seq_one_letter_code
_entity_poly.pdbx_strand_id
1 'polypeptide(L)'
;VKKGYEDKASLRVGLEYRLNDQVAFRAGYLRDPHVVPDKYVEPDLPEGDRNLYSIGAGYKVAGISIDAYYIYLTQDDRVIKNSEVEDMPFNGKYKSQGHLYGLSLGYSF
;
A
#
# COMPACT_ATOMS: atom_id res chain seq x y z
N VAL A 1 11.32 -24.63 -2.07
CA VAL A 1 10.37 -24.68 -0.92
C VAL A 1 8.97 -24.29 -1.40
N LYS A 2 7.90 -25.01 -1.04
CA LYS A 2 6.52 -24.61 -1.35
C LYS A 2 6.11 -23.49 -0.38
N LYS A 3 5.76 -22.31 -0.91
CA LYS A 3 5.44 -21.12 -0.09
C LYS A 3 4.02 -21.07 0.51
N GLY A 4 3.15 -22.06 0.19
CA GLY A 4 1.87 -22.26 0.88
C GLY A 4 0.90 -21.07 0.84
N TYR A 5 0.82 -20.37 -0.30
CA TYR A 5 -0.02 -19.19 -0.46
C TYR A 5 -1.49 -19.45 -0.10
N GLU A 6 -2.08 -18.53 0.64
CA GLU A 6 -3.50 -18.53 0.99
C GLU A 6 -4.26 -17.42 0.25
N ASP A 7 -5.51 -17.70 -0.09
CA ASP A 7 -6.42 -16.68 -0.60
C ASP A 7 -6.71 -15.63 0.48
N LYS A 8 -6.53 -14.36 0.13
CA LYS A 8 -6.86 -13.20 0.96
C LYS A 8 -7.62 -12.18 0.14
N ALA A 9 -8.41 -11.34 0.80
CA ALA A 9 -9.13 -10.24 0.18
C ALA A 9 -8.61 -8.91 0.72
N SER A 10 -8.33 -7.97 -0.17
CA SER A 10 -8.00 -6.60 0.20
C SER A 10 -9.28 -5.76 0.28
N LEU A 11 -9.37 -4.89 1.28
CA LEU A 11 -10.47 -3.93 1.45
C LEU A 11 -9.99 -2.54 1.05
N ARG A 12 -10.82 -1.81 0.29
CA ARG A 12 -10.55 -0.43 -0.13
C ARG A 12 -11.78 0.43 0.09
N VAL A 13 -11.57 1.59 0.69
CA VAL A 13 -12.61 2.60 0.92
C VAL A 13 -12.02 3.98 0.63
N GLY A 14 -12.82 4.85 0.01
CA GLY A 14 -12.39 6.19 -0.33
C GLY A 14 -13.54 7.17 -0.43
N LEU A 15 -13.20 8.45 -0.31
CA LEU A 15 -14.11 9.58 -0.40
C LEU A 15 -13.52 10.63 -1.34
N GLU A 16 -14.37 11.17 -2.21
CA GLU A 16 -14.09 12.37 -2.99
C GLU A 16 -15.03 13.49 -2.51
N TYR A 17 -14.45 14.65 -2.22
CA TYR A 17 -15.20 15.86 -1.89
C TYR A 17 -14.87 16.95 -2.90
N ARG A 18 -15.86 17.40 -3.66
CA ARG A 18 -15.71 18.49 -4.63
C ARG A 18 -16.05 19.81 -3.94
N LEU A 19 -15.06 20.68 -3.81
CA LEU A 19 -15.26 22.01 -3.26
C LEU A 19 -15.99 22.91 -4.26
N ASN A 20 -15.68 22.78 -5.54
CA ASN A 20 -16.35 23.43 -6.66
C ASN A 20 -16.03 22.65 -7.96
N ASP A 21 -16.40 23.21 -9.12
CA ASP A 21 -16.17 22.57 -10.43
C ASP A 21 -14.68 22.42 -10.80
N GLN A 22 -13.80 23.17 -10.15
CA GLN A 22 -12.37 23.19 -10.41
C GLN A 22 -11.57 22.36 -9.40
N VAL A 23 -11.97 22.34 -8.12
CA VAL A 23 -11.19 21.78 -7.01
C VAL A 23 -11.89 20.58 -6.39
N ALA A 24 -11.18 19.45 -6.30
CA ALA A 24 -11.62 18.26 -5.58
C ALA A 24 -10.54 17.73 -4.62
N PHE A 25 -10.97 17.24 -3.46
CA PHE A 25 -10.12 16.57 -2.48
C PHE A 25 -10.49 15.09 -2.40
N ARG A 26 -9.49 14.24 -2.15
CA ARG A 26 -9.66 12.79 -2.02
C ARG A 26 -8.96 12.29 -0.78
N ALA A 27 -9.59 11.34 -0.11
CA ALA A 27 -8.98 10.58 0.97
C ALA A 27 -9.37 9.11 0.83
N GLY A 28 -8.51 8.21 1.26
CA GLY A 28 -8.76 6.78 1.16
C GLY A 28 -7.96 5.95 2.14
N TYR A 29 -8.44 4.72 2.30
CA TYR A 29 -7.81 3.71 3.12
C TYR A 29 -7.89 2.35 2.42
N LEU A 30 -6.81 1.60 2.50
CA LEU A 30 -6.71 0.25 1.97
C LEU A 30 -6.03 -0.65 3.01
N ARG A 31 -6.67 -1.79 3.31
CA ARG A 31 -6.09 -2.91 4.08
C ARG A 31 -5.85 -4.07 3.13
N ASP A 32 -4.62 -4.55 3.11
CA ASP A 32 -4.19 -5.62 2.22
C ASP A 32 -3.44 -6.70 3.01
N PRO A 33 -4.11 -7.83 3.31
CA PRO A 33 -3.49 -8.91 4.08
C PRO A 33 -2.40 -9.63 3.29
N HIS A 34 -1.35 -10.07 3.99
CA HIS A 34 -0.30 -10.87 3.38
C HIS A 34 -0.75 -12.32 3.10
N VAL A 35 -0.20 -12.92 2.03
CA VAL A 35 -0.62 -14.24 1.52
C VAL A 35 0.33 -15.38 1.90
N VAL A 36 1.52 -15.07 2.43
CA VAL A 36 2.58 -16.05 2.77
C VAL A 36 2.54 -16.40 4.26
N PRO A 37 2.38 -17.65 4.69
CA PRO A 37 2.43 -18.04 6.11
C PRO A 37 3.79 -17.77 6.78
N ASP A 38 3.80 -17.51 8.10
CA ASP A 38 4.99 -17.10 8.89
C ASP A 38 6.19 -18.03 8.76
N LYS A 39 5.95 -19.32 8.48
CA LYS A 39 6.98 -20.36 8.39
C LYS A 39 7.81 -20.32 7.10
N TYR A 40 7.31 -19.63 6.06
CA TYR A 40 7.94 -19.57 4.73
C TYR A 40 8.43 -18.18 4.35
N VAL A 41 8.54 -17.28 5.34
CA VAL A 41 8.97 -15.91 5.11
C VAL A 41 10.48 -15.87 4.93
N GLU A 42 10.89 -15.31 3.82
CA GLU A 42 12.28 -15.09 3.46
C GLU A 42 12.60 -13.57 3.61
N PRO A 43 13.86 -13.18 3.87
CA PRO A 43 14.24 -11.77 4.07
C PRO A 43 14.13 -10.90 2.82
N ASP A 44 14.06 -11.51 1.65
CA ASP A 44 13.91 -10.85 0.35
C ASP A 44 12.53 -10.18 0.23
N LEU A 45 11.49 -10.81 0.78
CA LEU A 45 10.11 -10.36 0.81
C LEU A 45 9.49 -10.67 2.18
N PRO A 46 9.85 -9.91 3.23
CA PRO A 46 9.29 -10.07 4.56
C PRO A 46 7.90 -9.41 4.61
N GLU A 47 7.00 -9.79 3.70
CA GLU A 47 5.66 -9.23 3.57
C GLU A 47 4.88 -9.43 4.87
N GLY A 48 4.12 -8.41 5.24
CA GLY A 48 3.16 -8.43 6.34
C GLY A 48 1.91 -7.71 5.87
N ASP A 49 0.88 -7.68 6.70
CA ASP A 49 -0.34 -6.94 6.36
C ASP A 49 -0.02 -5.46 6.12
N ARG A 50 -0.52 -4.92 5.01
CA ARG A 50 -0.27 -3.54 4.61
C ARG A 50 -1.51 -2.68 4.87
N ASN A 51 -1.28 -1.52 5.45
CA ASN A 51 -2.25 -0.43 5.52
C ASN A 51 -1.75 0.73 4.68
N LEU A 52 -2.58 1.21 3.77
CA LEU A 52 -2.28 2.36 2.93
C LEU A 52 -3.29 3.47 3.25
N TYR A 53 -2.79 4.63 3.65
CA TYR A 53 -3.58 5.84 3.89
C TYR A 53 -3.28 6.82 2.77
N SER A 54 -4.30 7.22 2.01
CA SER A 54 -4.14 8.10 0.87
C SER A 54 -4.84 9.43 1.07
N ILE A 55 -4.20 10.50 0.60
CA ILE A 55 -4.79 11.83 0.45
C ILE A 55 -4.40 12.40 -0.92
N GLY A 56 -5.26 13.23 -1.50
CA GLY A 56 -4.97 13.87 -2.76
C GLY A 56 -5.86 15.07 -3.04
N ALA A 57 -5.43 15.87 -4.02
CA ALA A 57 -6.17 17.02 -4.51
C ALA A 57 -6.08 17.08 -6.04
N GLY A 58 -7.16 17.52 -6.66
CA GLY A 58 -7.28 17.73 -8.10
C GLY A 58 -7.69 19.16 -8.40
N TYR A 59 -7.12 19.73 -9.46
CA TYR A 59 -7.46 21.03 -10.01
C TYR A 59 -7.76 20.93 -11.50
N LYS A 60 -8.86 21.53 -11.95
CA LYS A 60 -9.27 21.57 -13.35
C LYS A 60 -9.34 23.00 -13.86
N VAL A 61 -8.72 23.26 -15.01
CA VAL A 61 -8.73 24.57 -15.68
C VAL A 61 -8.67 24.39 -17.19
N ALA A 62 -9.61 24.99 -17.91
CA ALA A 62 -9.62 25.06 -19.39
C ALA A 62 -9.31 23.72 -20.11
N GLY A 63 -9.99 22.64 -19.70
CA GLY A 63 -9.79 21.29 -20.26
C GLY A 63 -8.58 20.52 -19.70
N ILE A 64 -7.69 21.18 -18.95
CA ILE A 64 -6.57 20.55 -18.23
C ILE A 64 -7.04 20.08 -16.86
N SER A 65 -6.62 18.88 -16.46
CA SER A 65 -6.77 18.34 -15.10
C SER A 65 -5.39 18.04 -14.53
N ILE A 66 -5.14 18.48 -13.30
CA ILE A 66 -3.90 18.25 -12.55
C ILE A 66 -4.31 17.58 -11.26
N ASP A 67 -3.74 16.42 -10.93
CA ASP A 67 -3.94 15.78 -9.63
C ASP A 67 -2.61 15.49 -8.96
N ALA A 68 -2.58 15.66 -7.65
CA ALA A 68 -1.47 15.30 -6.79
C ALA A 68 -1.98 14.38 -5.68
N TYR A 69 -1.17 13.39 -5.30
CA TYR A 69 -1.52 12.51 -4.20
C TYR A 69 -0.31 12.08 -3.39
N TYR A 70 -0.58 11.71 -2.15
CA TYR A 70 0.35 11.10 -1.21
C TYR A 70 -0.28 9.85 -0.61
N ILE A 71 0.51 8.79 -0.47
CA ILE A 71 0.12 7.56 0.21
C ILE A 71 1.18 7.23 1.26
N TYR A 72 0.74 7.09 2.51
CA TYR A 72 1.53 6.49 3.57
C TYR A 72 1.21 5.00 3.67
N LEU A 73 2.22 4.17 3.45
CA LEU A 73 2.14 2.72 3.55
C LEU A 73 2.81 2.28 4.85
N THR A 74 2.10 1.51 5.66
CA THR A 74 2.66 0.83 6.83
C THR A 74 2.49 -0.67 6.66
N GLN A 75 3.48 -1.43 7.08
CA GLN A 75 3.39 -2.88 7.15
C GLN A 75 3.45 -3.34 8.60
N ASP A 76 2.55 -4.23 8.98
CA ASP A 76 2.50 -4.78 10.34
C ASP A 76 3.81 -5.53 10.64
N ASP A 77 4.30 -5.36 11.88
CA ASP A 77 5.56 -5.96 12.33
C ASP A 77 5.49 -7.49 12.25
N ARG A 78 6.50 -8.12 11.63
CA ARG A 78 6.60 -9.58 11.61
C ARG A 78 7.79 -10.06 12.43
N VAL A 79 7.54 -10.95 13.39
CA VAL A 79 8.58 -11.53 14.25
C VAL A 79 8.75 -12.99 13.90
N ILE A 80 9.87 -13.32 13.24
CA ILE A 80 10.22 -14.70 12.91
C ILE A 80 11.10 -15.24 14.05
N LYS A 81 10.65 -16.31 14.71
CA LYS A 81 11.37 -16.95 15.83
C LYS A 81 11.94 -18.33 15.48
N ASN A 82 11.33 -19.02 14.52
CA ASN A 82 11.68 -20.38 14.10
C ASN A 82 11.64 -20.47 12.56
N SER A 83 12.55 -19.76 11.89
CA SER A 83 12.70 -19.87 10.43
C SER A 83 13.10 -21.30 10.05
N GLU A 84 12.35 -21.93 9.13
CA GLU A 84 12.65 -23.26 8.58
C GLU A 84 13.36 -23.17 7.21
N VAL A 85 13.94 -22.01 6.89
CA VAL A 85 14.76 -21.83 5.68
C VAL A 85 16.09 -22.57 5.87
N GLU A 86 16.41 -23.49 4.97
CA GLU A 86 17.63 -24.32 5.03
C GLU A 86 18.90 -23.45 5.12
N ASP A 87 19.88 -23.91 5.93
CA ASP A 87 21.23 -23.37 6.14
C ASP A 87 21.39 -21.96 6.76
N MET A 88 20.35 -21.12 6.84
CA MET A 88 20.40 -19.84 7.58
C MET A 88 19.05 -19.44 8.20
N PRO A 89 18.86 -19.55 9.53
CA PRO A 89 17.62 -19.12 10.16
C PRO A 89 17.55 -17.58 10.23
N PHE A 90 16.66 -17.00 9.41
CA PHE A 90 16.41 -15.55 9.36
C PHE A 90 15.44 -15.08 10.44
N ASN A 91 15.83 -15.31 11.69
CA ASN A 91 15.06 -14.86 12.85
C ASN A 91 15.27 -13.36 13.07
N GLY A 92 14.19 -12.62 13.27
CA GLY A 92 14.25 -11.17 13.37
C GLY A 92 12.89 -10.49 13.38
N LYS A 93 12.91 -9.19 13.65
CA LYS A 93 11.72 -8.33 13.56
C LYS A 93 11.82 -7.49 12.29
N TYR A 94 10.91 -7.74 11.36
CA TYR A 94 10.83 -6.99 10.11
C TYR A 94 9.80 -5.88 10.26
N LYS A 95 10.23 -4.64 9.99
CA LYS A 95 9.41 -3.44 9.96
C LYS A 95 9.60 -2.76 8.62
N SER A 96 8.52 -2.34 7.98
CA SER A 96 8.59 -1.61 6.72
C SER A 96 7.53 -0.51 6.67
N GLN A 97 7.91 0.61 6.08
CA GLN A 97 7.00 1.71 5.75
C GLN A 97 7.40 2.31 4.41
N GLY A 98 6.43 2.92 3.73
CA GLY A 98 6.61 3.55 2.43
C GLY A 98 5.91 4.89 2.36
N HIS A 99 6.53 5.81 1.61
CA HIS A 99 5.96 7.11 1.28
C HIS A 99 5.88 7.21 -0.24
N LEU A 100 4.68 7.28 -0.78
CA LEU A 100 4.47 7.39 -2.22
C LEU A 100 3.90 8.76 -2.54
N TYR A 101 4.48 9.42 -3.53
CA TYR A 101 4.03 10.70 -4.06
C TYR A 101 3.73 10.53 -5.54
N GLY A 102 2.68 11.16 -6.02
CA GLY A 102 2.33 11.12 -7.42
C GLY A 102 1.72 12.41 -7.92
N LEU A 103 1.96 12.67 -9.20
CA LEU A 103 1.40 13.77 -9.96
C LEU A 103 0.84 13.20 -11.27
N SER A 104 -0.34 13.65 -11.67
CA SER A 104 -0.93 13.32 -12.97
C SER A 104 -1.44 14.56 -13.67
N LEU A 105 -1.30 14.56 -15.00
CA LEU A 105 -1.78 15.59 -15.90
C LEU A 105 -2.69 14.94 -16.95
N GLY A 106 -3.87 15.50 -17.13
CA GLY A 106 -4.85 15.09 -18.13
C GLY A 106 -5.33 16.27 -18.94
N TYR A 107 -5.72 16.03 -20.19
CA TYR A 107 -6.32 17.04 -21.07
C TYR A 107 -7.56 16.45 -21.76
N SER A 108 -8.66 17.19 -21.76
CA SER A 108 -9.92 16.84 -22.44
C SER A 108 -10.21 17.85 -23.52
N PHE A 109 -10.46 17.36 -24.75
CA PHE A 109 -10.86 18.13 -25.93
C PHE A 109 -12.38 18.23 -26.08
#